data_AF-A0A378FSQ2-F1
#
_entry.id   AF-A0A378FSQ2-F1
#
_cell.length_a   1.000
_cell.length_b   1.000
_cell.length_c   1.000
_cell.angle_alpha   90.00
_cell.angle_beta   90.00
_cell.angle_gamma   90.00
#
_symmetry.space_group_name_H-M   'P 1'
#
loop_
_entity.id
_entity.type
_entity.pdbx_description
1 polymer ?
#
loop_
_entity_poly.entity_id
_entity_poly.type
_entity_poly.pdbx_seq_one_letter_code
_entity_poly.pdbx_strand_id
1 'polypeptide(L)'
;MELIGITAGEAKNPQVTLRSAVGKVLWRILIFYVGAIFVIVTIFPWDQIGSNGSPFVLTFAKIGITAAAGIINFVVLTAALSGCNSGMYSCGRMLYALAKNRQLPAAIGKVSRNGVPSVGVALSILILLVGSCLNYIIPNPQRVFVYVYSASVLPGMVPWFVILISQLRFRRVHQAAIASHPFRSLLFPWANYFTMAFLICVLVGMGLNDETRMSLFVGIIFLAAVTLIYKVFGLGRQGQVNNTAE
;
A
#
# COMPACT_ATOMS: atom_id res chain seq x y z
N MET A 1 -4.43 2.48 3.08
CA MET A 1 -5.46 1.84 3.94
C MET A 1 -4.86 1.27 5.21
N GLU A 2 -3.74 0.55 5.13
CA GLU A 2 -3.01 0.00 6.29
C GLU A 2 -2.58 1.07 7.32
N LEU A 3 -2.34 2.31 6.85
CA LEU A 3 -2.03 3.44 7.72
C LEU A 3 -3.10 3.68 8.79
N ILE A 4 -4.39 3.43 8.50
CA ILE A 4 -5.46 3.54 9.50
C ILE A 4 -5.20 2.59 10.67
N GLY A 5 -4.68 1.38 10.40
CA GLY A 5 -4.30 0.41 11.41
C GLY A 5 -3.09 0.84 12.24
N ILE A 6 -2.08 1.44 11.60
CA ILE A 6 -0.90 1.99 12.31
C ILE A 6 -1.32 3.15 13.21
N THR A 7 -2.15 4.07 12.70
CA THR A 7 -2.63 5.23 13.46
C THR A 7 -3.72 4.88 14.48
N ALA A 8 -4.34 3.69 14.38
CA ALA A 8 -5.35 3.25 15.33
C ALA A 8 -4.79 3.16 16.76
N GLY A 9 -3.55 2.71 16.91
CA GLY A 9 -2.86 2.62 18.20
C GLY A 9 -2.55 3.98 18.84
N GLU A 10 -2.59 5.06 18.06
CA GLU A 10 -2.32 6.43 18.50
C GLU A 10 -3.60 7.27 18.64
N ALA A 11 -4.76 6.69 18.27
CA ALA A 11 -6.04 7.39 18.36
C ALA A 11 -6.53 7.46 19.81
N LYS A 12 -6.96 8.66 20.24
CA LYS A 12 -7.49 8.89 21.60
C LYS A 12 -8.71 8.03 21.94
N ASN A 13 -9.54 7.69 20.94
CA ASN A 13 -10.71 6.83 21.12
C ASN A 13 -10.92 5.91 19.90
N PRO A 14 -10.14 4.82 19.79
CA PRO A 14 -10.02 4.06 18.55
C PRO A 14 -11.36 3.45 18.11
N GLN A 15 -12.23 3.02 19.03
CA GLN A 15 -13.50 2.38 18.68
C GLN A 15 -14.43 3.28 17.84
N VAL A 16 -14.52 4.56 18.20
CA VAL A 16 -15.35 5.55 17.49
C VAL A 16 -14.63 6.05 16.24
N THR A 17 -13.34 6.40 16.39
CA THR A 17 -12.54 6.96 15.30
C THR A 17 -12.39 5.97 14.14
N LEU A 18 -12.15 4.68 14.40
CA LEU A 18 -12.01 3.69 13.34
C LEU A 18 -13.33 3.47 12.58
N ARG A 19 -14.45 3.34 13.29
CA ARG A 19 -15.77 3.17 12.64
C ARG A 19 -16.10 4.36 11.73
N SER A 20 -15.90 5.57 12.23
CA SER A 20 -16.14 6.79 11.45
C SER A 20 -15.19 6.90 10.26
N ALA A 21 -13.90 6.62 10.48
CA ALA A 21 -12.88 6.70 9.43
C ALA A 21 -13.16 5.71 8.29
N VAL A 22 -13.46 4.45 8.60
CA VAL A 22 -13.76 3.42 7.59
C VAL A 22 -14.98 3.83 6.76
N GLY A 23 -16.09 4.24 7.39
CA GLY A 23 -17.29 4.67 6.67
C GLY A 23 -17.05 5.88 5.77
N LYS A 24 -16.34 6.90 6.28
CA LYS A 24 -16.00 8.11 5.50
C LYS A 24 -15.09 7.79 4.32
N VAL A 25 -14.09 6.93 4.51
CA VAL A 25 -13.16 6.55 3.44
C VAL A 25 -13.89 5.81 2.34
N LEU A 26 -14.82 4.89 2.65
CA LEU A 26 -15.62 4.19 1.66
C LEU A 26 -16.47 5.14 0.81
N TRP A 27 -17.23 6.03 1.46
CA TRP A 27 -18.02 7.05 0.77
C TRP A 27 -17.17 7.97 -0.09
N ARG A 28 -15.98 8.35 0.41
CA ARG A 28 -15.03 9.15 -0.35
C ARG A 28 -14.54 8.41 -1.60
N ILE A 29 -14.22 7.12 -1.50
CA ILE A 29 -13.82 6.32 -2.66
C ILE A 29 -14.96 6.20 -3.67
N LEU A 30 -16.19 5.94 -3.22
CA LEU A 30 -17.35 5.86 -4.11
C LEU A 30 -17.57 7.18 -4.87
N ILE A 31 -17.62 8.31 -4.16
CA ILE A 31 -17.91 9.60 -4.78
C ILE A 31 -16.74 10.08 -5.67
N PHE A 32 -15.52 10.09 -5.14
CA PHE A 32 -14.39 10.69 -5.85
C PHE A 32 -13.71 9.75 -6.86
N TYR A 33 -13.79 8.44 -6.68
CA TYR A 33 -13.17 7.48 -7.59
C TYR A 33 -14.19 6.95 -8.60
N VAL A 34 -15.25 6.30 -8.12
CA VAL A 34 -16.29 5.72 -9.01
C VAL A 34 -17.06 6.82 -9.73
N GLY A 35 -17.45 7.88 -9.02
CA GLY A 35 -18.11 9.04 -9.63
C GLY A 35 -17.25 9.74 -10.68
N ALA A 36 -15.96 9.92 -10.43
CA ALA A 36 -15.07 10.53 -11.41
C ALA A 36 -14.85 9.64 -12.64
N ILE A 37 -14.65 8.33 -12.47
CA ILE A 37 -14.53 7.37 -13.58
C ILE A 37 -15.81 7.37 -14.41
N PHE A 38 -16.98 7.35 -13.77
CA PHE A 38 -18.27 7.40 -14.45
C PHE A 38 -18.40 8.64 -15.34
N VAL A 39 -18.05 9.82 -14.81
CA VAL A 39 -18.06 11.07 -15.57
C VAL A 39 -17.06 11.02 -16.74
N ILE A 40 -15.84 10.53 -16.51
CA ILE A 40 -14.81 10.44 -17.56
C ILE A 40 -15.25 9.52 -18.69
N VAL A 41 -15.73 8.31 -18.39
CA VAL A 41 -16.14 7.32 -19.41
C VAL A 41 -17.40 7.77 -20.16
N THR A 42 -18.24 8.61 -19.55
CA THR A 42 -19.39 9.22 -20.23
C THR A 42 -18.97 10.32 -21.21
N ILE A 43 -17.89 11.05 -20.93
CA ILE A 43 -17.40 12.17 -21.76
C ILE A 43 -16.39 11.70 -22.82
N PHE A 44 -15.54 10.73 -22.47
CA PHE A 44 -14.47 10.22 -23.33
C PHE A 44 -14.70 8.75 -23.69
N PRO A 45 -14.56 8.39 -24.97
CA PRO A 45 -14.59 7.00 -25.40
C PRO A 45 -13.53 6.19 -24.64
N TRP A 46 -13.93 5.09 -24.03
CA TRP A 46 -13.08 4.23 -23.20
C TRP A 46 -11.82 3.69 -23.90
N ASP A 47 -11.82 3.69 -25.23
CA ASP A 47 -10.79 3.18 -26.14
C ASP A 47 -9.73 4.22 -26.47
N GLN A 48 -9.98 5.50 -26.17
CA GLN A 48 -9.06 6.61 -26.44
C GLN A 48 -8.41 7.17 -25.16
N ILE A 49 -8.69 6.58 -24.00
CA ILE A 49 -8.16 6.99 -22.71
C ILE A 49 -6.74 6.45 -22.53
N GLY A 50 -5.75 7.35 -22.43
CA GLY A 50 -4.37 6.99 -22.04
C GLY A 50 -3.30 7.20 -23.12
N SER A 51 -3.66 7.51 -24.36
CA SER A 51 -2.68 7.73 -25.45
C SER A 51 -2.07 9.14 -25.47
N ASN A 52 -2.74 10.15 -24.90
CA ASN A 52 -2.37 11.58 -25.03
C ASN A 52 -2.28 12.36 -23.70
N GLY A 53 -2.08 11.68 -22.56
CA GLY A 53 -1.92 12.32 -21.24
C GLY A 53 -3.10 12.11 -20.28
N SER A 54 -3.13 12.89 -19.18
CA SER A 54 -4.14 12.73 -18.12
C SER A 54 -5.55 13.01 -18.65
N PRO A 55 -6.52 12.10 -18.49
CA PRO A 55 -7.89 12.27 -18.98
C PRO A 55 -8.57 13.51 -18.39
N PHE A 56 -8.24 13.88 -17.16
CA PHE A 56 -8.70 15.12 -16.54
C PHE A 56 -8.17 16.34 -17.30
N VAL A 57 -6.85 16.40 -17.51
CA VAL A 57 -6.22 17.52 -18.23
C VAL A 57 -6.75 17.63 -19.66
N LEU A 58 -6.93 16.50 -20.35
CA LEU A 58 -7.50 16.44 -21.69
C LEU A 58 -8.96 16.91 -21.73
N THR A 59 -9.77 16.54 -20.72
CA THR A 59 -11.16 17.02 -20.60
C THR A 59 -11.21 18.54 -20.48
N PHE A 60 -10.44 19.12 -19.56
CA PHE A 60 -10.46 20.56 -19.32
C PHE A 60 -9.80 21.38 -20.45
N ALA A 61 -8.81 20.80 -21.14
CA ALA A 61 -8.23 21.40 -22.34
C ALA A 61 -9.24 21.45 -23.51
N LYS A 62 -10.04 20.40 -23.71
CA LYS A 62 -11.11 20.37 -24.74
C LYS A 62 -12.25 21.36 -24.47
N ILE A 63 -12.50 21.68 -23.20
CA ILE A 63 -13.52 22.67 -22.79
C ILE A 63 -13.03 24.12 -22.96
N GLY A 64 -11.78 24.34 -23.41
CA GLY A 64 -11.26 25.66 -23.79
C GLY A 64 -10.69 26.49 -22.65
N ILE A 65 -10.49 25.92 -21.46
CA ILE A 65 -9.89 26.62 -20.31
C ILE A 65 -8.44 26.17 -20.17
N THR A 66 -7.54 26.73 -20.98
CA THR A 66 -6.10 26.41 -20.97
C THR A 66 -5.46 26.68 -19.60
N ALA A 67 -5.97 27.66 -18.84
CA ALA A 67 -5.55 27.93 -17.46
C ALA A 67 -5.92 26.79 -16.48
N ALA A 68 -7.01 26.06 -16.72
CA ALA A 68 -7.45 24.96 -15.87
C ALA A 68 -6.50 23.76 -15.95
N ALA A 69 -5.90 23.51 -17.13
CA ALA A 69 -4.88 22.46 -17.29
C ALA A 69 -3.67 22.69 -16.37
N GLY A 70 -3.19 23.93 -16.26
CA GLY A 70 -2.08 24.30 -15.36
C GLY A 70 -2.44 24.12 -13.89
N ILE A 71 -3.63 24.58 -13.48
CA ILE A 71 -4.13 24.42 -12.10
C ILE A 71 -4.27 22.94 -11.74
N ILE A 72 -4.82 22.12 -12.63
CA ILE A 72 -4.99 20.68 -12.38
C ILE A 72 -3.64 19.99 -12.25
N ASN A 73 -2.69 20.27 -13.13
CA ASN A 73 -1.34 19.71 -13.01
C ASN A 73 -0.68 20.11 -11.68
N PHE A 74 -0.80 21.37 -11.26
CA PHE A 74 -0.30 21.83 -9.97
C PHE A 74 -0.94 21.07 -8.79
N VAL A 75 -2.26 20.90 -8.82
CA VAL A 75 -3.00 20.14 -7.79
C VAL A 75 -2.58 18.67 -7.78
N VAL A 76 -2.45 18.03 -8.94
CA VAL A 76 -2.04 16.63 -9.06
C VAL A 76 -0.62 16.42 -8.55
N LEU A 77 0.33 17.30 -8.90
CA LEU A 77 1.70 17.23 -8.42
C LEU A 77 1.77 17.46 -6.90
N THR A 78 1.05 18.44 -6.37
CA THR A 78 0.99 18.70 -4.93
C THR A 78 0.38 17.52 -4.16
N ALA A 79 -0.69 16.92 -4.70
CA ALA A 79 -1.31 15.73 -4.14
C ALA A 79 -0.36 14.52 -4.17
N ALA A 80 0.38 14.33 -5.26
CA ALA A 80 1.39 13.28 -5.39
C ALA A 80 2.51 13.46 -4.36
N LEU A 81 3.04 14.67 -4.19
CA LEU A 81 4.05 15.00 -3.17
C LEU A 81 3.55 14.72 -1.75
N SER A 82 2.29 15.09 -1.45
CA SER A 82 1.65 14.80 -0.15
C SER A 82 1.50 13.29 0.10
N GLY A 83 1.13 12.54 -0.94
CA GLY A 83 1.08 11.07 -0.91
C GLY A 83 2.43 10.44 -0.66
N CYS A 84 3.48 10.91 -1.34
CA CYS A 84 4.86 10.46 -1.14
C CYS A 84 5.33 10.71 0.30
N ASN A 85 5.07 11.89 0.86
CA ASN A 85 5.43 12.21 2.25
C ASN A 85 4.73 11.26 3.25
N SER A 86 3.44 11.01 3.05
CA SER A 86 2.68 10.06 3.89
C SER A 86 3.21 8.63 3.77
N GLY A 87 3.59 8.22 2.57
CA GLY A 87 4.18 6.90 2.29
C GLY A 87 5.53 6.72 3.00
N MET A 88 6.44 7.69 2.87
CA MET A 88 7.73 7.68 3.56
C MET A 88 7.59 7.63 5.08
N TYR A 89 6.65 8.41 5.64
CA TYR A 89 6.36 8.37 7.07
C TYR A 89 5.89 6.98 7.52
N SER A 90 4.96 6.38 6.78
CA SER A 90 4.45 5.03 7.07
C SER A 90 5.56 3.97 7.02
N CYS A 91 6.40 4.00 5.98
CA CYS A 91 7.55 3.09 5.84
C CYS A 91 8.52 3.22 7.01
N GLY A 92 8.86 4.46 7.40
CA GLY A 92 9.73 4.73 8.54
C GLY A 92 9.18 4.15 9.84
N ARG A 93 7.87 4.31 10.10
CA ARG A 93 7.20 3.75 11.30
C ARG A 93 7.16 2.23 11.27
N MET A 94 6.93 1.62 10.11
CA MET A 94 6.94 0.17 9.95
C MET A 94 8.34 -0.43 10.19
N LEU A 95 9.39 0.18 9.65
CA LEU A 95 10.79 -0.19 9.92
C LEU A 95 11.14 -0.03 11.40
N TYR A 96 10.69 1.05 12.04
CA TYR A 96 10.87 1.27 13.48
C TYR A 96 10.19 0.18 14.32
N ALA A 97 8.95 -0.20 13.99
CA ALA A 97 8.23 -1.26 14.68
C ALA A 97 8.95 -2.61 14.56
N LEU A 98 9.46 -2.94 13.37
CA LEU A 98 10.26 -4.15 13.13
C LEU A 98 11.57 -4.13 13.93
N ALA A 99 12.27 -2.99 13.98
CA ALA A 99 13.49 -2.85 14.79
C ALA A 99 13.22 -2.97 16.29
N LYS A 100 12.11 -2.42 16.79
CA LYS A 100 11.69 -2.56 18.19
C LYS A 100 11.39 -4.02 18.55
N ASN A 101 10.85 -4.78 17.62
CA ASN A 101 10.63 -6.23 17.76
C ASN A 101 11.90 -7.07 17.52
N ARG A 102 13.09 -6.45 17.44
CA ARG A 102 14.38 -7.10 17.14
C ARG A 102 14.40 -7.90 15.83
N GLN A 103 13.53 -7.53 14.88
CA GLN A 103 13.47 -8.11 13.54
C GLN A 103 14.30 -7.30 12.53
N LEU A 104 14.95 -6.22 12.97
CA LEU A 104 15.89 -5.40 12.21
C LEU A 104 17.05 -4.96 13.12
N PRO A 105 18.22 -4.57 12.55
CA PRO A 105 19.32 -4.04 13.33
C PRO A 105 18.89 -2.85 14.20
N ALA A 106 19.39 -2.78 15.43
CA ALA A 106 19.02 -1.73 16.40
C ALA A 106 19.26 -0.30 15.89
N ALA A 107 20.19 -0.12 14.94
CA ALA A 107 20.44 1.16 14.28
C ALA A 107 19.21 1.71 13.53
N ILE A 108 18.36 0.84 12.95
CA ILE A 108 17.15 1.24 12.22
C ILE A 108 16.06 1.73 13.18
N GLY A 109 16.07 1.25 14.43
CA GLY A 109 15.15 1.66 15.47
C GLY A 109 15.43 3.03 16.09
N LYS A 110 16.47 3.76 15.64
CA LYS A 110 16.79 5.08 16.19
C LYS A 110 15.75 6.13 15.77
N VAL A 111 15.27 6.89 16.75
CA VAL A 111 14.38 8.03 16.54
C VAL A 111 15.13 9.34 16.67
N SER A 112 14.72 10.33 15.87
CA SER A 112 15.20 11.71 15.98
C SER A 112 14.65 12.39 17.24
N ARG A 113 15.22 13.54 17.60
CA ARG A 113 14.76 14.41 18.70
C ARG A 113 13.27 14.78 18.58
N ASN A 114 12.75 14.80 17.36
CA ASN A 114 11.34 15.11 17.06
C ASN A 114 10.44 13.87 17.02
N GLY A 115 10.91 12.69 17.47
CA GLY A 115 10.10 11.46 17.54
C GLY A 115 9.92 10.72 16.21
N VAL A 116 10.58 11.16 15.14
CA VAL A 116 10.49 10.54 13.80
C VAL A 116 11.65 9.54 13.60
N PRO A 117 11.40 8.32 13.08
CA PRO A 117 12.45 7.34 12.78
C PRO A 117 13.31 7.79 11.58
N SER A 118 14.35 8.58 11.87
CA SER A 118 15.18 9.27 10.87
C SER A 118 15.90 8.31 9.93
N VAL A 119 16.36 7.17 10.44
CA VAL A 119 17.05 6.15 9.63
C VAL A 119 16.09 5.50 8.63
N GLY A 120 14.87 5.18 9.05
CA GLY A 120 13.84 4.61 8.16
C GLY A 120 13.40 5.60 7.07
N VAL A 121 13.29 6.88 7.41
CA VAL A 121 12.98 7.94 6.43
C VAL A 121 14.15 8.15 5.46
N ALA A 122 15.39 8.23 5.95
CA ALA A 122 16.58 8.40 5.11
C ALA A 122 16.76 7.23 4.13
N LEU A 123 16.51 5.99 4.59
CA LEU A 123 16.53 4.80 3.74
C LEU A 123 15.44 4.85 2.65
N SER A 124 14.24 5.33 3.00
CA SER A 124 13.16 5.53 2.04
C SER A 124 13.54 6.57 0.97
N ILE A 125 14.18 7.68 1.38
CA ILE A 125 14.69 8.71 0.46
C ILE A 125 15.76 8.14 -0.45
N LEU A 126 16.70 7.36 0.09
CA LEU A 126 17.77 6.74 -0.68
C LEU A 126 17.20 5.80 -1.76
N ILE A 127 16.22 4.96 -1.41
CA ILE A 127 15.57 4.06 -2.35
C ILE A 127 14.82 4.85 -3.44
N LEU A 128 14.12 5.94 -3.06
CA LEU A 128 13.45 6.81 -4.02
C LEU A 128 14.44 7.51 -4.97
N LEU A 129 15.59 7.97 -4.47
CA LEU A 129 16.65 8.56 -5.28
C LEU A 129 17.22 7.52 -6.25
N VAL A 130 17.52 6.31 -5.78
CA VAL A 130 17.96 5.21 -6.63
C VAL A 130 16.90 4.93 -7.71
N GLY A 131 15.63 4.78 -7.34
CA GLY A 131 14.53 4.57 -8.29
C GLY A 131 14.36 5.72 -9.30
N SER A 132 14.61 6.96 -8.88
CA SER A 132 14.63 8.13 -9.76
C SER A 132 15.81 8.07 -10.74
N CYS A 133 17.02 7.76 -10.26
CA CYS A 133 18.21 7.58 -11.09
C CYS A 133 18.06 6.46 -12.12
N LEU A 134 17.31 5.39 -11.81
CA LEU A 134 17.00 4.34 -12.78
C LEU A 134 16.29 4.86 -14.04
N ASN A 135 15.51 5.95 -13.96
CA ASN A 135 14.89 6.57 -15.13
C ASN A 135 15.90 7.19 -16.10
N TYR A 136 17.08 7.59 -15.62
CA TYR A 136 18.13 8.17 -16.47
C TYR A 136 19.05 7.10 -17.07
N ILE A 137 19.18 5.94 -16.42
CA ILE A 137 20.08 4.86 -16.85
C ILE A 137 19.38 3.93 -17.87
N ILE A 138 18.06 3.76 -17.77
CA ILE A 138 17.30 2.88 -18.66
C ILE A 138 16.77 3.70 -19.85
N PRO A 139 17.07 3.33 -21.12
CA PRO A 139 16.70 4.10 -22.31
C PRO A 139 15.18 4.27 -22.56
N ASN A 140 14.33 3.64 -21.75
CA ASN A 140 12.86 3.68 -21.89
C ASN A 140 12.20 3.96 -20.54
N PRO A 141 11.91 5.22 -20.19
CA PRO A 141 11.30 5.61 -18.92
C PRO A 141 9.98 4.89 -18.64
N GLN A 142 9.18 4.63 -19.68
CA GLN A 142 7.91 3.91 -19.56
C GLN A 142 8.13 2.48 -19.02
N ARG A 143 9.22 1.81 -19.43
CA ARG A 143 9.53 0.46 -18.96
C ARG A 143 9.99 0.46 -17.50
N VAL A 144 10.67 1.50 -17.03
CA VAL A 144 11.07 1.64 -15.62
C VAL A 144 9.85 1.72 -14.72
N PHE A 145 8.88 2.56 -15.08
CA PHE A 145 7.62 2.66 -14.35
C PHE A 145 6.93 1.31 -14.27
N VAL A 146 6.81 0.61 -15.40
CA VAL A 146 6.20 -0.73 -15.44
C VAL A 146 6.96 -1.68 -14.52
N TYR A 147 8.29 -1.80 -14.60
CA TYR A 147 9.06 -2.72 -13.75
C TYR A 147 8.94 -2.42 -12.24
N VAL A 148 9.02 -1.15 -11.85
CA VAL A 148 8.92 -0.75 -10.43
C VAL A 148 7.49 -0.96 -9.90
N TYR A 149 6.49 -0.61 -10.71
CA TYR A 149 5.10 -0.85 -10.39
C TYR A 149 4.82 -2.36 -10.24
N SER A 150 5.23 -3.13 -11.25
CA SER A 150 5.17 -4.59 -11.29
C SER A 150 5.80 -5.25 -10.07
N ALA A 151 6.98 -4.79 -9.64
CA ALA A 151 7.66 -5.30 -8.45
C ALA A 151 6.87 -5.08 -7.15
N SER A 152 6.00 -4.07 -7.10
CA SER A 152 5.26 -3.68 -5.89
C SER A 152 3.91 -4.39 -5.76
N VAL A 153 3.30 -4.85 -6.87
CA VAL A 153 1.93 -5.41 -6.85
C VAL A 153 1.85 -6.66 -5.98
N LEU A 154 2.70 -7.65 -6.23
CA LEU A 154 2.64 -8.94 -5.53
C LEU A 154 3.03 -8.81 -4.05
N PRO A 155 4.14 -8.14 -3.67
CA PRO A 155 4.43 -7.86 -2.26
C PRO A 155 3.33 -7.06 -1.57
N GLY A 156 2.66 -6.15 -2.29
CA GLY A 156 1.54 -5.37 -1.78
C GLY A 156 0.28 -6.22 -1.51
N MET A 157 0.12 -7.36 -2.19
CA MET A 157 -1.01 -8.28 -1.96
C MET A 157 -0.80 -9.21 -0.76
N VAL A 158 0.45 -9.58 -0.45
CA VAL A 158 0.76 -10.53 0.65
C VAL A 158 0.18 -10.10 2.01
N PRO A 159 0.33 -8.83 2.47
CA PRO A 159 -0.27 -8.38 3.72
C PRO A 159 -1.78 -8.61 3.81
N TRP A 160 -2.52 -8.50 2.70
CA TRP A 160 -3.97 -8.75 2.70
C TRP A 160 -4.30 -10.19 3.03
N PHE A 161 -3.58 -11.15 2.44
CA PHE A 161 -3.71 -12.57 2.80
C PHE A 161 -3.37 -12.79 4.26
N VAL A 162 -2.26 -12.22 4.74
CA VAL A 162 -1.83 -12.36 6.14
C VAL A 162 -2.87 -11.79 7.10
N ILE A 163 -3.46 -10.63 6.80
CA ILE A 163 -4.52 -10.01 7.62
C ILE A 163 -5.76 -10.91 7.67
N LEU A 164 -6.23 -11.42 6.52
CA LEU A 164 -7.42 -12.27 6.44
C LEU A 164 -7.24 -13.58 7.21
N ILE A 165 -6.08 -14.24 7.04
CA ILE A 165 -5.74 -15.48 7.75
C ILE A 165 -5.58 -15.21 9.25
N SER A 166 -4.89 -14.14 9.62
CA SER A 166 -4.69 -13.76 11.02
C SER A 166 -6.01 -13.45 11.70
N GLN A 167 -6.93 -12.75 11.04
CA GLN A 167 -8.26 -12.48 11.56
C GLN A 167 -9.07 -13.77 11.79
N LEU A 168 -9.02 -14.72 10.85
CA LEU A 168 -9.67 -16.03 10.99
C LEU A 168 -9.11 -16.82 12.18
N ARG A 169 -7.77 -16.89 12.31
CA ARG A 169 -7.10 -17.60 13.41
C ARG A 169 -7.34 -16.91 14.75
N PHE A 170 -7.21 -15.59 14.82
CA PHE A 170 -7.46 -14.81 16.03
C PHE A 170 -8.86 -15.05 16.59
N ARG A 171 -9.87 -15.07 15.71
CA ARG A 171 -11.27 -15.37 16.06
C ARG A 171 -11.50 -16.80 16.53
N ARG A 172 -10.76 -17.77 16.02
CA ARG A 172 -10.84 -19.17 16.48
C ARG A 172 -10.22 -19.35 17.87
N VAL A 173 -9.11 -18.68 18.16
CA VAL A 173 -8.39 -18.82 19.44
C VAL A 173 -9.07 -18.02 20.56
N HIS A 174 -9.61 -16.83 20.26
CA HIS A 174 -10.14 -15.91 21.27
C HIS A 174 -11.68 -15.81 21.25
N GLN A 175 -12.38 -16.93 21.09
CA GLN A 175 -13.84 -16.95 20.95
C GLN A 175 -14.58 -16.26 22.12
N ALA A 176 -14.13 -16.50 23.36
CA ALA A 176 -14.73 -15.92 24.56
C ALA A 176 -14.56 -14.39 24.65
N ALA A 177 -13.38 -13.86 24.31
CA ALA A 177 -13.09 -12.43 24.33
C ALA A 177 -13.78 -11.65 23.19
N ILE A 178 -14.15 -12.35 22.11
CA ILE A 178 -14.73 -11.74 20.91
C ILE A 178 -16.26 -11.68 20.99
N ALA A 179 -16.89 -12.53 21.80
CA ALA A 179 -18.34 -12.52 22.01
C ALA A 179 -18.85 -11.15 22.50
N SER A 180 -18.07 -10.48 23.36
CA SER A 180 -18.36 -9.15 23.91
C SER A 180 -17.75 -7.99 23.13
N HIS A 181 -17.02 -8.26 22.03
CA HIS A 181 -16.28 -7.22 21.32
C HIS A 181 -17.23 -6.29 20.54
N PRO A 182 -17.13 -4.96 20.69
CA PRO A 182 -18.06 -4.02 20.08
C PRO A 182 -17.92 -3.96 18.55
N PHE A 183 -16.73 -4.25 18.02
CA PHE A 183 -16.50 -4.25 16.57
C PHE A 183 -16.79 -5.64 15.97
N ARG A 184 -17.96 -5.78 15.33
CA ARG A 184 -18.36 -6.98 14.59
C ARG A 184 -18.17 -6.74 13.10
N SER A 185 -17.45 -7.65 12.43
CA SER A 185 -17.32 -7.65 10.98
C SER A 185 -18.65 -8.15 10.37
N LEU A 186 -19.23 -7.37 9.47
CA LEU A 186 -20.39 -7.77 8.68
C LEU A 186 -20.02 -9.04 7.88
N LEU A 187 -20.89 -10.05 7.85
CA LEU A 187 -20.73 -11.28 7.04
C LEU A 187 -19.53 -12.19 7.39
N PHE A 188 -18.99 -12.14 8.61
CA PHE A 188 -17.97 -13.12 9.02
C PHE A 188 -18.55 -14.54 9.17
N PRO A 189 -17.85 -15.61 8.74
CA PRO A 189 -16.53 -15.67 8.11
C PRO A 189 -16.56 -15.61 6.57
N TRP A 190 -17.74 -15.60 5.95
CA TRP A 190 -17.92 -15.65 4.50
C TRP A 190 -17.22 -14.50 3.77
N ALA A 191 -17.26 -13.28 4.32
CA ALA A 191 -16.57 -12.12 3.75
C ALA A 191 -15.06 -12.36 3.60
N ASN A 192 -14.42 -13.05 4.57
CA ASN A 192 -12.99 -13.33 4.51
C ASN A 192 -12.66 -14.35 3.41
N TYR A 193 -13.44 -15.42 3.31
CA TYR A 193 -13.26 -16.41 2.25
C TYR A 193 -13.55 -15.85 0.86
N PHE A 194 -14.61 -15.05 0.72
CA PHE A 194 -14.92 -14.37 -0.54
C PHE A 194 -13.79 -13.43 -0.96
N THR A 195 -13.25 -12.64 -0.02
CA THR A 195 -12.14 -11.72 -0.30
C THR A 195 -10.88 -12.50 -0.69
N MET A 196 -10.58 -13.60 -0.01
CA MET A 196 -9.44 -14.46 -0.32
C MET A 196 -9.57 -15.11 -1.70
N ALA A 197 -10.77 -15.62 -2.02
CA ALA A 197 -11.08 -16.17 -3.34
C ALA A 197 -10.95 -15.10 -4.44
N PHE A 198 -11.42 -13.88 -4.17
CA PHE A 198 -11.27 -12.75 -5.09
C PHE A 198 -9.80 -12.37 -5.32
N LEU A 199 -8.99 -12.30 -4.27
CA LEU A 199 -7.54 -12.04 -4.41
C LEU A 199 -6.83 -13.15 -5.20
N ILE A 200 -7.19 -14.41 -4.99
CA ILE A 200 -6.67 -15.54 -5.79
C ILE A 200 -7.10 -15.41 -7.25
N CYS A 201 -8.36 -15.07 -7.51
CA CYS A 201 -8.87 -14.82 -8.85
C CYS A 201 -8.07 -13.70 -9.56
N VAL A 202 -7.76 -12.61 -8.86
CA VAL A 202 -6.93 -11.53 -9.39
C VAL A 202 -5.51 -12.04 -9.72
N LEU A 203 -4.89 -12.82 -8.83
CA LEU A 203 -3.56 -13.40 -9.10
C LEU A 203 -3.57 -14.35 -10.32
N VAL A 204 -4.62 -15.15 -10.48
CA VAL A 204 -4.80 -16.02 -11.65
C VAL A 204 -4.98 -15.16 -12.91
N GLY A 205 -5.82 -14.12 -12.86
CA GLY A 205 -6.01 -13.17 -13.96
C GLY A 205 -4.70 -12.48 -14.36
N MET A 206 -3.89 -12.11 -13.39
CA MET A 206 -2.55 -11.55 -13.63
C MET A 206 -1.59 -12.55 -14.28
N GLY A 207 -1.75 -13.85 -14.00
CA GLY A 207 -0.95 -14.91 -14.61
C GLY A 207 -1.34 -15.21 -16.06
N LEU A 208 -2.63 -15.09 -16.38
CA LEU A 208 -3.16 -15.30 -17.73
C LEU A 208 -2.80 -14.16 -18.67
N ASN A 209 -2.80 -12.91 -18.20
CA ASN A 209 -2.51 -11.75 -19.02
C ASN A 209 -0.99 -11.50 -19.15
N ASP A 210 -0.49 -11.48 -20.38
CA ASP A 210 0.94 -11.41 -20.69
C ASP A 210 1.62 -10.12 -20.19
N GLU A 211 0.91 -8.99 -20.16
CA GLU A 211 1.45 -7.71 -19.65
C GLU A 211 1.64 -7.77 -18.13
N THR A 212 0.70 -8.39 -17.42
CA THR A 212 0.71 -8.47 -15.96
C THR A 212 1.53 -9.64 -15.43
N ARG A 213 1.78 -10.67 -16.25
CA ARG A 213 2.55 -11.86 -15.86
C ARG A 213 3.97 -11.48 -15.46
N MET A 214 4.58 -10.52 -16.14
CA MET A 214 5.88 -9.96 -15.77
C MET A 214 5.89 -9.40 -14.34
N SER A 215 4.76 -8.86 -13.88
CA SER A 215 4.61 -8.36 -12.50
C SER A 215 4.69 -9.47 -11.46
N LEU A 216 4.13 -10.65 -11.76
CA LEU A 216 4.20 -11.79 -10.86
C LEU A 216 5.64 -12.30 -10.73
N PHE A 217 6.34 -12.46 -11.84
CA PHE A 217 7.73 -12.94 -11.82
C PHE A 217 8.66 -11.98 -11.07
N VAL A 218 8.62 -10.69 -11.39
CA VAL A 218 9.44 -9.68 -10.72
C VAL A 218 9.09 -9.60 -9.23
N GLY A 219 7.80 -9.66 -8.88
CA GLY A 219 7.33 -9.67 -7.51
C GLY A 219 7.80 -10.90 -6.71
N ILE A 220 7.79 -12.10 -7.31
CA ILE A 220 8.31 -13.33 -6.68
C ILE A 220 9.82 -13.21 -6.44
N ILE A 221 10.58 -12.75 -7.43
CA ILE A 221 12.03 -12.56 -7.29
C ILE A 221 12.32 -11.55 -6.17
N PHE A 222 11.57 -10.45 -6.13
CA PHE A 222 11.70 -9.45 -5.08
C PHE A 222 11.39 -10.03 -3.69
N LEU A 223 10.28 -10.76 -3.53
CA LEU A 223 9.97 -11.43 -2.26
C LEU A 223 11.03 -12.45 -1.86
N ALA A 224 11.53 -13.23 -2.80
CA ALA A 224 12.60 -14.19 -2.55
C ALA A 224 13.87 -13.49 -2.09
N ALA A 225 14.27 -12.39 -2.75
CA ALA A 225 15.41 -11.57 -2.36
C ALA A 225 15.24 -10.99 -0.94
N VAL A 226 14.08 -10.41 -0.63
CA VAL A 226 13.78 -9.87 0.71
C VAL A 226 13.81 -10.98 1.76
N THR A 227 13.26 -12.15 1.45
CA THR A 227 13.26 -13.31 2.37
C THR A 227 14.68 -13.83 2.60
N LEU A 228 15.50 -13.87 1.55
CA LEU A 228 16.90 -14.28 1.63
C LEU A 228 17.71 -13.29 2.47
N ILE A 229 17.56 -11.99 2.23
CA ILE A 229 18.16 -10.93 3.06
C ILE A 229 17.74 -11.13 4.53
N TYR A 230 16.45 -11.31 4.81
CA TYR A 230 15.96 -11.51 6.17
C TYR A 230 16.60 -12.73 6.86
N LYS A 231 16.77 -13.85 6.14
CA LYS A 231 17.42 -15.06 6.67
C LYS A 231 18.93 -14.91 6.83
N VAL A 232 19.62 -14.30 5.86
CA VAL A 232 21.08 -14.10 5.87
C VAL A 232 21.51 -13.15 6.98
N PHE A 233 20.76 -12.07 7.22
CA PHE A 233 21.00 -11.16 8.33
C PHE A 233 20.56 -11.73 9.70
N GLY A 234 20.09 -12.98 9.77
CA GLY A 234 19.78 -13.66 11.04
C GLY A 234 18.60 -13.04 11.81
N LEU A 235 17.79 -12.22 11.17
CA LEU A 235 16.76 -11.39 11.80
C LEU A 235 15.56 -12.18 12.34
N GLY A 236 15.42 -13.44 11.91
CA GLY A 236 14.43 -14.38 12.47
C GLY A 236 14.88 -15.09 13.75
N ARG A 237 16.18 -15.13 14.04
CA ARG A 237 16.72 -15.84 15.23
C ARG A 237 16.59 -15.03 16.52
N GLN A 238 16.60 -13.70 16.46
CA GLN A 238 16.49 -12.86 17.66
C GLN A 238 15.07 -12.76 18.24
N GLY A 239 14.03 -13.02 17.42
CA GLY A 239 12.63 -12.97 17.87
C GLY A 239 12.09 -14.28 18.47
N GLN A 240 12.68 -15.44 18.15
CA GLN A 240 12.20 -16.74 18.66
C GLN A 240 12.69 -17.09 20.07
N VAL A 241 13.83 -16.55 20.52
CA VAL A 241 14.45 -16.93 21.81
C VAL A 241 13.57 -16.64 23.03
N ASN A 242 12.63 -15.69 22.94
CA ASN A 242 11.75 -15.34 24.06
C ASN A 242 10.30 -15.87 23.96
N ASN A 243 9.81 -16.35 22.81
CA ASN A 243 8.50 -17.01 22.77
C ASN A 243 8.50 -18.39 23.46
N THR A 244 9.68 -18.89 23.80
CA THR A 244 9.89 -20.08 24.65
C THR A 244 10.20 -19.74 26.11
N ALA A 245 10.25 -18.45 26.47
CA ALA A 245 10.60 -17.97 27.80
C ALA A 245 9.46 -17.18 28.50
N GLU A 246 8.28 -17.08 27.88
CA GLU A 246 7.03 -16.60 28.49
C GLU A 246 5.99 -17.72 28.59
#